data_AF-A0A536RCY9-F1
#
_entry.id   AF-A0A536RCY9-F1
#
_cell.length_a   1.000
_cell.length_b   1.000
_cell.length_c   1.000
_cell.angle_alpha   90.00
_cell.angle_beta   90.00
_cell.angle_gamma   90.00
#
_symmetry.space_group_name_H-M   'P 1'
#
loop_
_entity.id
_entity.type
_entity.pdbx_description
1 polymer ?
#
loop_
_entity_poly.entity_id
_entity_poly.type
_entity_poly.pdbx_seq_one_letter_code
_entity_poly.pdbx_strand_id
1 'polypeptide(L)'
;MRPYLATARRYWWVLVMVLAIIWGAGLVAGYVEYASTYSSEATVWVHRAPQDLGAANPDEPNLPLLQTSASQQADLLNQLLQTKSFLRDVVRKTALGPSIEAQTDDGAALDAIAKHFKVQALGTNLISVSYAAHDPRTARDMVVAALAVRGERVAAAGTAATTAVSTLYQKELDLAEGKAVAAQQAIDEFNASHSGDLSSTDEEEWARLRLTLDLANVRVMDLRNRIDQAALAPAILDMSGLEFQVVDEPREEGAPHGGTRPALTLAGVAFIAGLALAALLVAIGTVLVDHVAGPADLVRLGPARLFATVPRVGRAGGTSRDLRAMLAAVAFADGRPDAEATKT
;
A
#
# COMPACT_ATOMS: atom_id res chain seq x y z
N MET A 1 -0.67 44.56 -8.42
CA MET A 1 -0.14 43.57 -9.41
C MET A 1 0.94 44.13 -10.35
N ARG A 2 0.87 45.39 -10.81
CA ARG A 2 1.91 45.99 -11.66
C ARG A 2 3.35 46.03 -11.09
N PRO A 3 3.61 46.25 -9.79
CA PRO A 3 4.98 46.26 -9.28
C PRO A 3 5.62 44.86 -9.27
N TYR A 4 4.85 43.81 -8.96
CA TYR A 4 5.30 42.42 -8.98
C TYR A 4 5.81 41.97 -10.36
N LEU A 5 5.15 42.40 -11.44
CA LEU A 5 5.53 42.07 -12.81
C LEU A 5 6.84 42.74 -13.26
N ALA A 6 7.16 43.92 -12.73
CA ALA A 6 8.38 44.65 -13.07
C ALA A 6 9.62 44.03 -12.40
N THR A 7 9.49 43.64 -11.13
CA THR A 7 10.56 42.95 -10.38
C THR A 7 10.82 41.55 -10.94
N ALA A 8 9.76 40.82 -11.30
CA ALA A 8 9.88 39.51 -11.94
C ALA A 8 10.64 39.58 -13.29
N ARG A 9 10.43 40.63 -14.09
CA ARG A 9 11.12 40.78 -15.39
C ARG A 9 12.60 41.17 -15.24
N ARG A 10 12.97 41.86 -14.15
CA ARG A 10 14.36 42.26 -13.86
C ARG A 10 15.19 41.10 -13.31
N TYR A 11 14.59 40.22 -12.51
CA TYR A 11 15.24 39.03 -11.94
C TYR A 11 14.85 37.72 -12.62
N TRP A 12 14.29 37.79 -13.83
CA TRP A 12 13.80 36.62 -14.57
C TRP A 12 14.89 35.55 -14.76
N TRP A 13 16.14 35.96 -15.02
CA TRP A 13 17.28 35.05 -15.15
C TRP A 13 17.62 34.31 -13.84
N VAL A 14 17.55 34.98 -12.70
CA VAL A 14 17.80 34.35 -11.38
C VAL A 14 16.67 33.38 -11.04
N LEU A 15 15.42 33.76 -11.32
CA LEU A 15 14.27 32.88 -11.14
C LEU A 15 14.37 31.63 -12.02
N VAL A 16 14.73 31.79 -13.30
CA VAL A 16 14.92 30.65 -14.22
C VAL A 16 16.05 29.75 -13.74
N MET A 17 17.17 30.30 -13.27
CA MET A 17 18.30 29.51 -12.80
C MET A 17 17.96 28.70 -11.54
N VAL A 18 17.27 29.32 -10.57
CA VAL A 18 16.83 28.64 -9.33
C VAL A 18 15.80 27.56 -9.64
N LEU A 19 14.84 27.85 -10.52
CA LEU A 19 13.83 26.89 -10.95
C LEU A 19 14.47 25.71 -11.70
N ALA A 20 15.45 25.99 -12.58
CA ALA A 20 16.19 24.97 -13.32
C ALA A 20 17.00 24.05 -12.39
N ILE A 21 17.60 24.59 -11.32
CA ILE A 21 18.31 23.79 -10.32
C ILE A 21 17.35 22.92 -9.53
N ILE A 22 16.22 23.47 -9.06
CA ILE A 22 15.26 22.73 -8.22
C ILE A 22 14.54 21.65 -9.05
N TRP A 23 14.04 22.00 -10.24
CA TRP A 23 13.38 21.05 -11.12
C TRP A 23 14.37 20.03 -11.68
N GLY A 24 15.59 20.45 -12.02
CA GLY A 24 16.66 19.55 -12.46
C GLY A 24 17.05 18.54 -11.38
N ALA A 25 17.25 18.99 -10.15
CA ALA A 25 17.53 18.11 -9.01
C ALA A 25 16.38 17.13 -8.74
N GLY A 26 15.12 17.61 -8.83
CA GLY A 26 13.94 16.76 -8.68
C GLY A 26 13.79 15.69 -9.77
N LEU A 27 14.07 16.05 -11.03
CA LEU A 27 14.07 15.12 -12.16
C LEU A 27 15.18 14.07 -12.05
N VAL A 28 16.39 14.49 -11.67
CA VAL A 28 17.53 13.57 -11.46
C VAL A 28 17.25 12.62 -10.30
N ALA A 29 16.76 13.13 -9.16
CA ALA A 29 16.43 12.30 -8.02
C ALA A 29 15.28 11.32 -8.33
N GLY A 30 14.25 11.76 -9.06
CA GLY A 30 13.17 10.88 -9.53
C GLY A 30 13.66 9.83 -10.52
N TYR A 31 14.60 10.17 -11.40
CA TYR A 31 15.20 9.20 -12.33
C TYR A 31 16.06 8.16 -11.61
N VAL A 32 16.84 8.57 -10.61
CA VAL A 32 17.64 7.64 -9.79
C VAL A 32 16.73 6.68 -9.02
N GLU A 33 15.63 7.17 -8.43
CA GLU A 33 14.64 6.33 -7.75
C GLU A 33 13.99 5.32 -8.70
N TYR A 34 13.64 5.78 -9.91
CA TYR A 34 13.06 4.91 -10.94
C TYR A 34 14.04 3.83 -11.41
N ALA A 35 15.31 4.19 -11.62
CA ALA A 35 16.34 3.28 -12.14
C ALA A 35 16.93 2.33 -11.07
N SER A 36 16.74 2.62 -9.78
CA SER A 36 17.26 1.81 -8.67
C SER A 36 16.23 0.89 -8.03
N THR A 37 14.94 1.04 -8.36
CA THR A 37 13.88 0.21 -7.78
C THR A 37 13.54 -0.97 -8.69
N TYR A 38 13.83 -2.18 -8.22
CA TYR A 38 13.43 -3.45 -8.81
C TYR A 38 12.20 -3.97 -8.09
N SER A 39 11.21 -4.48 -8.83
CA SER A 39 10.16 -5.31 -8.24
C SER A 39 10.39 -6.78 -8.57
N SER A 40 9.80 -7.67 -7.78
CA SER A 40 9.56 -9.06 -8.18
C SER A 40 8.10 -9.37 -7.87
N GLU A 41 7.42 -10.02 -8.81
CA GLU A 41 6.00 -10.36 -8.72
C GLU A 41 5.83 -11.89 -8.77
N ALA A 42 4.99 -12.41 -7.88
CA ALA A 42 4.52 -13.80 -7.89
C ALA A 42 3.00 -13.81 -8.05
N THR A 43 2.52 -14.69 -8.93
CA THR A 43 1.07 -14.90 -9.10
C THR A 43 0.69 -16.24 -8.50
N VAL A 44 -0.22 -16.20 -7.53
CA VAL A 44 -0.70 -17.37 -6.80
C VAL A 44 -2.16 -17.59 -7.13
N TRP A 45 -2.52 -18.81 -7.51
CA TRP A 45 -3.91 -19.22 -7.64
C TRP A 45 -4.39 -19.77 -6.33
N VAL A 46 -5.55 -19.27 -5.89
CA VAL A 46 -6.15 -19.72 -4.65
C VAL A 46 -7.35 -20.58 -4.94
N HIS A 47 -7.25 -21.85 -4.55
CA HIS A 47 -8.26 -22.88 -4.83
C HIS A 47 -9.38 -22.93 -3.79
N ARG A 48 -9.33 -22.10 -2.75
CA ARG A 48 -10.42 -22.06 -1.77
C ARG A 48 -11.66 -21.41 -2.41
N ALA A 49 -12.58 -22.26 -2.85
CA ALA A 49 -13.95 -21.85 -3.14
C ALA A 49 -14.49 -21.07 -1.93
N PRO A 50 -15.17 -19.93 -2.15
CA PRO A 50 -15.62 -19.10 -1.05
C PRO A 50 -16.50 -19.95 -0.14
N GLN A 51 -16.12 -20.08 1.13
CA GLN A 51 -16.98 -20.62 2.17
C GLN A 51 -17.96 -19.52 2.60
N ASP A 52 -18.66 -18.93 1.64
CA ASP A 52 -19.90 -18.23 1.89
C ASP A 52 -20.97 -18.99 1.13
N LEU A 53 -21.57 -19.91 1.89
CA LEU A 53 -23.00 -20.10 1.95
C LEU A 53 -23.74 -19.07 1.09
N GLY A 54 -24.30 -19.51 -0.04
CA GLY A 54 -25.35 -18.80 -0.77
C GLY A 54 -26.64 -18.70 0.05
N ALA A 55 -26.56 -18.30 1.32
CA ALA A 55 -27.66 -17.67 2.02
C ALA A 55 -27.64 -16.20 1.60
N ALA A 56 -28.19 -15.94 0.40
CA ALA A 56 -28.72 -14.62 0.11
C ALA A 56 -29.59 -14.22 1.31
N ASN A 57 -29.22 -13.15 2.00
CA ASN A 57 -30.05 -12.60 3.06
C ASN A 57 -31.41 -12.27 2.42
N PRO A 58 -32.53 -12.91 2.82
CA PRO A 58 -33.81 -12.78 2.11
C PRO A 58 -34.37 -11.33 2.07
N ASP A 59 -33.83 -10.45 2.92
CA ASP A 59 -34.36 -9.13 3.18
C ASP A 59 -33.67 -7.99 2.41
N GLU A 60 -32.56 -8.24 1.70
CA GLU A 60 -31.80 -7.18 1.02
C GLU A 60 -31.36 -7.54 -0.43
N PRO A 61 -32.26 -7.43 -1.42
CA PRO A 61 -31.98 -7.79 -2.83
C PRO A 61 -31.05 -6.83 -3.59
N ASN A 62 -30.52 -5.77 -2.96
CA ASN A 62 -29.91 -4.62 -3.66
C ASN A 62 -28.42 -4.39 -3.37
N LEU A 63 -27.75 -5.24 -2.58
CA LEU A 63 -26.32 -5.12 -2.30
C LEU A 63 -25.55 -6.26 -2.98
N PRO A 64 -24.84 -6.00 -4.10
CA PRO A 64 -23.88 -6.97 -4.62
C PRO A 64 -22.66 -7.00 -3.69
N LEU A 65 -22.66 -7.84 -2.65
CA LEU A 65 -21.42 -8.28 -2.00
C LEU A 65 -20.69 -9.24 -2.96
N LEU A 66 -20.10 -8.68 -4.01
CA LEU A 66 -19.17 -9.39 -4.89
C LEU A 66 -17.79 -9.42 -4.25
N GLN A 67 -17.67 -9.91 -3.00
CA GLN A 67 -16.36 -10.19 -2.43
C GLN A 67 -15.92 -11.55 -2.96
N THR A 68 -15.09 -11.53 -3.99
CA THR A 68 -14.48 -12.74 -4.57
C THR A 68 -13.53 -13.39 -3.56
N SER A 69 -13.32 -14.72 -3.65
CA SER A 69 -12.33 -15.42 -2.82
C SER A 69 -10.96 -14.76 -2.86
N ALA A 70 -10.51 -14.34 -4.05
CA ALA A 70 -9.25 -13.64 -4.22
C ALA A 70 -9.19 -12.32 -3.44
N SER A 71 -10.27 -11.53 -3.43
CA SER A 71 -10.31 -10.28 -2.66
C SER A 71 -10.24 -10.51 -1.15
N GLN A 72 -11.00 -11.47 -0.59
CA GLN A 72 -10.94 -11.80 0.84
C GLN A 72 -9.54 -12.27 1.27
N GLN A 73 -8.89 -13.08 0.43
CA GLN A 73 -7.56 -13.60 0.69
C GLN A 73 -6.45 -12.57 0.50
N ALA A 74 -6.61 -11.67 -0.48
CA ALA A 74 -5.72 -10.54 -0.66
C ALA A 74 -5.78 -9.60 0.55
N ASP A 75 -6.98 -9.32 1.07
CA ASP A 75 -7.18 -8.52 2.28
C ASP A 75 -6.55 -9.17 3.50
N LEU A 76 -6.76 -10.48 3.69
CA LEU A 76 -6.15 -11.24 4.78
C LEU A 76 -4.62 -11.24 4.66
N LEU A 77 -4.07 -11.49 3.47
CA LEU A 77 -2.63 -11.48 3.25
C LEU A 77 -2.04 -10.08 3.46
N ASN A 78 -2.74 -9.04 3.05
CA ASN A 78 -2.36 -7.65 3.31
C ASN A 78 -2.33 -7.35 4.82
N GLN A 79 -3.33 -7.82 5.57
CA GLN A 79 -3.35 -7.69 7.03
C GLN A 79 -2.22 -8.49 7.71
N LEU A 80 -1.91 -9.68 7.20
CA LEU A 80 -0.77 -10.47 7.67
C LEU A 80 0.57 -9.75 7.39
N LEU A 81 0.74 -9.18 6.21
CA LEU A 81 1.93 -8.41 5.83
C LEU A 81 2.09 -7.13 6.65
N GLN A 82 1.02 -6.58 7.22
CA GLN A 82 1.10 -5.47 8.20
C GLN A 82 1.44 -5.94 9.62
N THR A 83 1.35 -7.25 9.89
CA THR A 83 1.63 -7.81 11.21
C THR A 83 3.14 -8.03 11.38
N LYS A 84 3.75 -7.33 12.35
CA LYS A 84 5.20 -7.39 12.60
C LYS A 84 5.73 -8.80 12.83
N SER A 85 4.96 -9.67 13.49
CA SER A 85 5.36 -11.06 13.73
C SER A 85 5.48 -11.86 12.43
N PHE A 86 4.61 -11.61 11.45
CA PHE A 86 4.69 -12.25 10.14
C PHE A 86 5.91 -11.75 9.37
N LEU A 87 6.10 -10.43 9.28
CA LEU A 87 7.26 -9.86 8.58
C LEU A 87 8.59 -10.31 9.18
N ARG A 88 8.68 -10.45 10.51
CA ARG A 88 9.88 -10.95 11.17
C ARG A 88 10.21 -12.38 10.74
N ASP A 89 9.21 -13.25 10.62
CA ASP A 89 9.40 -14.61 10.13
C ASP A 89 9.82 -14.64 8.64
N VAL A 90 9.29 -13.72 7.83
CA VAL A 90 9.67 -13.57 6.41
C VAL A 90 11.12 -13.13 6.28
N VAL A 91 11.49 -12.06 6.98
CA VAL A 91 12.85 -11.49 6.97
C VAL A 91 13.88 -12.48 7.50
N ARG A 92 13.54 -13.29 8.51
CA ARG A 92 14.43 -14.34 9.04
C ARG A 92 14.79 -15.41 8.01
N LYS A 93 13.95 -15.63 7.00
CA LYS A 93 14.20 -16.58 5.91
C LYS A 93 14.96 -15.96 4.73
N THR A 94 15.28 -14.66 4.76
CA THR A 94 16.05 -13.98 3.71
C THR A 94 17.42 -13.54 4.21
N ALA A 95 18.28 -13.09 3.29
CA ALA A 95 19.59 -12.55 3.63
C ALA A 95 19.54 -11.30 4.54
N LEU A 96 18.39 -10.64 4.66
CA LEU A 96 18.18 -9.48 5.52
C LEU A 96 18.01 -9.84 7.00
N GLY A 97 17.70 -11.10 7.33
CA GLY A 97 17.51 -11.61 8.69
C GLY A 97 18.53 -11.10 9.70
N PRO A 98 19.82 -11.43 9.53
CA PRO A 98 20.87 -11.05 10.48
C PRO A 98 21.01 -9.53 10.67
N SER A 99 20.77 -8.75 9.60
CA SER A 99 20.91 -7.30 9.64
C SER A 99 19.78 -6.59 10.39
N ILE A 100 18.59 -7.21 10.43
CA ILE A 100 17.43 -6.68 11.14
C ILE A 100 17.40 -7.18 12.59
N GLU A 101 17.80 -8.43 12.84
CA GLU A 101 17.92 -8.98 14.21
C GLU A 101 19.03 -8.29 15.03
N ALA A 102 20.07 -7.77 14.37
CA ALA A 102 21.13 -6.99 15.03
C ALA A 102 20.66 -5.60 15.49
N GLN A 103 19.50 -5.11 15.04
CA GLN A 103 18.97 -3.81 15.43
C GLN A 103 18.18 -3.92 16.74
N THR A 104 18.48 -3.04 17.70
CA THR A 104 17.78 -2.98 18.99
C THR A 104 16.30 -2.60 18.85
N ASP A 105 15.94 -1.87 17.79
CA ASP A 105 14.56 -1.52 17.43
C ASP A 105 14.31 -1.88 15.96
N ASP A 106 13.85 -3.13 15.75
CA ASP A 106 13.51 -3.65 14.42
C ASP A 106 12.16 -3.14 13.91
N GLY A 107 11.36 -2.47 14.75
CA GLY A 107 9.99 -2.09 14.45
C GLY A 107 9.89 -1.15 13.26
N ALA A 108 10.76 -0.15 13.18
CA ALA A 108 10.79 0.81 12.08
C ALA A 108 11.25 0.16 10.75
N ALA A 109 12.21 -0.77 10.82
CA ALA A 109 12.67 -1.51 9.65
C ALA A 109 11.57 -2.43 9.08
N LEU A 110 10.83 -3.12 9.96
CA LEU A 110 9.69 -3.95 9.56
C LEU A 110 8.55 -3.08 8.98
N ASP A 111 8.26 -1.91 9.55
CA ASP A 111 7.25 -0.99 9.02
C ASP A 111 7.65 -0.42 7.64
N ALA A 112 8.95 -0.21 7.40
CA ALA A 112 9.45 0.16 6.08
C ALA A 112 9.28 -0.98 5.07
N ILE A 113 9.59 -2.22 5.47
CA ILE A 113 9.40 -3.41 4.62
C ILE A 113 7.93 -3.61 4.26
N ALA A 114 7.02 -3.47 5.22
CA ALA A 114 5.58 -3.60 5.01
C ALA A 114 5.06 -2.72 3.85
N LYS A 115 5.55 -1.48 3.76
CA LYS A 115 5.14 -0.49 2.74
C LYS A 115 5.56 -0.85 1.31
N HIS A 116 6.58 -1.71 1.17
CA HIS A 116 7.10 -2.12 -0.14
C HIS A 116 6.42 -3.38 -0.66
N PHE A 117 5.64 -4.08 0.16
CA PHE A 117 4.76 -5.15 -0.29
C PHE A 117 3.48 -4.59 -0.91
N LYS A 118 3.06 -5.19 -2.02
CA LYS A 118 1.75 -4.94 -2.62
C LYS A 118 1.08 -6.26 -2.93
N VAL A 119 -0.17 -6.38 -2.50
CA VAL A 119 -1.02 -7.53 -2.78
C VAL A 119 -2.23 -7.05 -3.56
N GLN A 120 -2.55 -7.69 -4.66
CA GLN A 120 -3.70 -7.35 -5.50
C GLN A 120 -4.44 -8.61 -5.94
N ALA A 121 -5.76 -8.60 -5.86
CA ALA A 121 -6.58 -9.65 -6.44
C ALA A 121 -6.64 -9.46 -7.97
N LEU A 122 -6.24 -10.48 -8.72
CA LEU A 122 -6.40 -10.58 -10.16
C LEU A 122 -7.65 -11.43 -10.47
N GLY A 123 -8.77 -10.76 -10.73
CA GLY A 123 -10.04 -11.44 -11.03
C GLY A 123 -10.62 -12.15 -9.80
N THR A 124 -11.17 -13.35 -10.01
CA THR A 124 -11.95 -14.06 -8.97
C THR A 124 -11.10 -14.94 -8.06
N ASN A 125 -10.02 -15.54 -8.59
CA ASN A 125 -9.24 -16.60 -7.92
C ASN A 125 -7.71 -16.42 -7.96
N LEU A 126 -7.18 -15.36 -8.59
CA LEU A 126 -5.74 -15.11 -8.58
C LEU A 126 -5.40 -13.95 -7.65
N ILE A 127 -4.23 -14.04 -7.04
CA ILE A 127 -3.64 -12.96 -6.25
C ILE A 127 -2.22 -12.75 -6.77
N SER A 128 -1.89 -11.49 -7.03
CA SER A 128 -0.53 -11.03 -7.28
C SER A 128 0.05 -10.51 -5.98
N VAL A 129 1.24 -10.99 -5.64
CA VAL A 129 2.07 -10.50 -4.54
C VAL A 129 3.36 -9.97 -5.13
N SER A 130 3.64 -8.69 -4.89
CA SER A 130 4.87 -8.05 -5.36
C SER A 130 5.60 -7.36 -4.22
N TYR A 131 6.93 -7.31 -4.34
CA TYR A 131 7.80 -6.57 -3.41
C TYR A 131 8.79 -5.73 -4.19
N ALA A 132 8.97 -4.47 -3.77
CA ALA A 132 9.92 -3.53 -4.34
C ALA A 132 11.20 -3.43 -3.49
N ALA A 133 12.37 -3.65 -4.09
CA ALA A 133 13.67 -3.56 -3.45
C ALA A 133 14.71 -2.88 -4.36
N HIS A 134 15.83 -2.45 -3.79
CA HIS A 134 16.94 -1.88 -4.56
C HIS A 134 17.84 -2.94 -5.22
N ASP A 135 17.68 -4.20 -4.80
CA ASP A 135 18.40 -5.36 -5.31
C ASP A 135 17.39 -6.39 -5.84
N PRO A 136 17.51 -6.86 -7.10
CA PRO A 136 16.57 -7.81 -7.69
C PRO A 136 16.53 -9.15 -6.94
N ARG A 137 17.63 -9.58 -6.31
CA ARG A 137 17.66 -10.83 -5.54
C ARG A 137 16.84 -10.70 -4.26
N THR A 138 17.06 -9.61 -3.53
CA THR A 138 16.25 -9.27 -2.35
C THR A 138 14.76 -9.18 -2.70
N ALA A 139 14.41 -8.63 -3.88
CA ALA A 139 13.02 -8.55 -4.32
C ALA A 139 12.36 -9.93 -4.42
N ARG A 140 13.02 -10.86 -5.10
CA ARG A 140 12.58 -12.25 -5.25
C ARG A 140 12.52 -12.98 -3.92
N ASP A 141 13.60 -12.95 -3.14
CA ASP A 141 13.74 -13.70 -1.90
C ASP A 141 12.65 -13.33 -0.89
N MET A 142 12.26 -12.06 -0.84
CA MET A 142 11.19 -11.58 0.06
C MET A 142 9.82 -12.13 -0.34
N VAL A 143 9.50 -12.23 -1.63
CA VAL A 143 8.23 -12.80 -2.09
C VAL A 143 8.21 -14.31 -1.87
N VAL A 144 9.31 -15.02 -2.18
CA VAL A 144 9.45 -16.47 -1.91
C VAL A 144 9.29 -16.75 -0.42
N ALA A 145 10.00 -16.01 0.43
CA ALA A 145 9.92 -16.16 1.88
C ALA A 145 8.52 -15.85 2.42
N ALA A 146 7.84 -14.82 1.90
CA ALA A 146 6.48 -14.49 2.30
C ALA A 146 5.48 -15.63 2.00
N LEU A 147 5.58 -16.22 0.81
CA LEU A 147 4.75 -17.36 0.43
C LEU A 147 5.08 -18.61 1.27
N ALA A 148 6.36 -18.87 1.51
CA ALA A 148 6.80 -19.99 2.34
C ALA A 148 6.31 -19.88 3.80
N VAL A 149 6.47 -18.70 4.43
CA VAL A 149 5.98 -18.45 5.80
C VAL A 149 4.46 -18.54 5.87
N ARG A 150 3.75 -18.05 4.85
CA ARG A 150 2.30 -18.19 4.77
C ARG A 150 1.89 -19.66 4.73
N GLY A 151 2.50 -20.46 3.85
CA GLY A 151 2.26 -21.89 3.74
C GLY A 151 2.53 -22.63 5.06
N GLU A 152 3.66 -22.34 5.70
CA GLU A 152 4.02 -22.91 7.01
C GLU A 152 2.99 -22.56 8.10
N ARG A 153 2.51 -21.31 8.14
CA ARG A 153 1.47 -20.90 9.10
C ARG A 153 0.11 -21.54 8.81
N VAL A 154 -0.26 -21.74 7.55
CA VAL A 154 -1.48 -22.48 7.18
C VAL A 154 -1.38 -23.93 7.63
N ALA A 155 -0.26 -24.59 7.33
CA ALA A 155 0.00 -25.96 7.76
C ALA A 155 -0.04 -26.08 9.29
N ALA A 156 0.63 -25.17 10.01
CA ALA A 156 0.63 -25.13 11.46
C ALA A 156 -0.76 -24.86 12.06
N ALA A 157 -1.57 -23.99 11.43
CA ALA A 157 -2.95 -23.77 11.85
C ALA A 157 -3.82 -25.01 11.61
N GLY A 158 -3.62 -25.71 10.49
CA GLY A 158 -4.28 -26.96 10.19
C GLY A 158 -3.98 -28.04 11.24
N THR A 159 -2.70 -28.26 11.55
CA THR A 159 -2.30 -29.25 12.57
C THR A 159 -2.81 -28.88 13.97
N ALA A 160 -2.79 -27.60 14.34
CA ALA A 160 -3.35 -27.13 15.60
C ALA A 160 -4.88 -27.36 15.67
N ALA A 161 -5.61 -27.07 14.59
CA ALA A 161 -7.04 -27.32 14.51
C ALA A 161 -7.38 -28.81 14.60
N THR A 162 -6.65 -29.67 13.88
CA THR A 162 -6.81 -31.14 13.99
C THR A 162 -6.54 -31.62 15.40
N THR A 163 -5.48 -31.13 16.04
CA THR A 163 -5.14 -31.49 17.43
C THR A 163 -6.27 -31.10 18.37
N ALA A 164 -6.81 -29.88 18.24
CA ALA A 164 -7.94 -29.43 19.06
C ALA A 164 -9.18 -30.33 18.89
N VAL A 165 -9.56 -30.66 17.65
CA VAL A 165 -10.68 -31.57 17.36
C VAL A 165 -10.43 -32.98 17.90
N SER A 166 -9.22 -33.52 17.74
CA SER A 166 -8.84 -34.82 18.29
C SER A 166 -8.95 -34.85 19.81
N THR A 167 -8.50 -33.81 20.51
CA THR A 167 -8.63 -33.74 21.97
C THR A 167 -10.08 -33.64 22.44
N LEU A 168 -10.95 -33.00 21.65
CA LEU A 168 -12.38 -32.96 21.93
C LEU A 168 -13.00 -34.35 21.80
N TYR A 169 -12.74 -35.06 20.70
CA TYR A 169 -13.24 -36.42 20.51
C TYR A 169 -12.68 -37.42 21.51
N GLN A 170 -11.42 -37.26 21.93
CA GLN A 170 -10.85 -38.09 22.99
C GLN A 170 -11.62 -37.94 24.31
N LYS A 171 -11.95 -36.70 24.70
CA LYS A 171 -12.78 -36.47 25.91
C LYS A 171 -14.18 -37.05 25.78
N GLU A 172 -14.79 -36.96 24.60
CA GLU A 172 -16.10 -37.59 24.35
C GLU A 172 -16.02 -39.12 24.42
N LEU A 173 -14.92 -39.70 23.93
CA LEU A 173 -14.66 -41.14 24.00
C LEU A 173 -14.53 -41.61 25.44
N ASP A 174 -13.72 -40.93 26.26
CA ASP A 174 -13.54 -41.28 27.68
C ASP A 174 -14.89 -41.28 28.44
N LEU A 175 -15.75 -40.29 28.16
CA LEU A 175 -17.11 -40.22 28.71
C LEU A 175 -18.01 -41.34 28.20
N ALA A 176 -17.91 -41.71 26.93
CA ALA A 176 -18.69 -42.80 26.34
C ALA A 176 -18.25 -44.18 26.88
N GLU A 177 -16.95 -44.39 27.06
CA GLU A 177 -16.40 -45.60 27.69
C GLU A 177 -16.87 -45.74 29.14
N GLY A 178 -16.87 -44.64 29.91
CA GLY A 178 -17.44 -44.63 31.25
C GLY A 178 -18.91 -45.05 31.29
N LYS A 179 -19.72 -44.59 30.32
CA LYS A 179 -21.13 -45.01 30.18
C LYS A 179 -21.28 -46.48 29.81
N ALA A 180 -20.42 -47.01 28.94
CA ALA A 180 -20.44 -48.42 28.56
C ALA A 180 -20.11 -49.32 29.76
N VAL A 181 -19.11 -48.94 30.56
CA VAL A 181 -18.76 -49.66 31.80
C VAL A 181 -19.91 -49.61 32.81
N ALA A 182 -20.53 -48.44 33.01
CA ALA A 182 -21.68 -48.32 33.91
C ALA A 182 -22.89 -49.15 33.44
N ALA A 183 -23.16 -49.19 32.13
CA ALA A 183 -24.22 -50.02 31.57
C ALA A 183 -23.92 -51.53 31.73
N GLN A 184 -22.67 -51.94 31.59
CA GLN A 184 -22.25 -53.32 31.84
C GLN A 184 -22.42 -53.69 33.32
N GLN A 185 -21.99 -52.83 34.24
CA GLN A 185 -22.17 -53.03 35.68
C GLN A 185 -23.64 -53.16 36.06
N ALA A 186 -24.53 -52.37 35.44
CA ALA A 186 -25.97 -52.48 35.68
C ALA A 186 -26.54 -53.84 35.25
N ILE A 187 -26.07 -54.40 34.14
CA ILE A 187 -26.44 -55.76 33.71
C ILE A 187 -25.89 -56.81 34.67
N ASP A 188 -24.62 -56.67 35.09
CA ASP A 188 -23.98 -57.61 36.00
C ASP A 188 -24.67 -57.62 37.37
N GLU A 189 -25.05 -56.45 37.89
CA GLU A 189 -25.78 -56.28 39.15
C GLU A 189 -27.23 -56.80 39.04
N PHE A 190 -27.89 -56.57 37.90
CA PHE A 190 -29.19 -57.17 37.62
C PHE A 190 -29.12 -58.70 37.62
N ASN A 191 -28.13 -59.29 36.93
CA ASN A 191 -27.93 -60.74 36.88
C ASN A 191 -27.57 -61.33 38.26
N ALA A 192 -26.79 -60.59 39.07
CA ALA A 192 -26.42 -61.03 40.42
C ALA A 192 -27.60 -61.02 41.39
N SER A 193 -28.53 -60.07 41.23
CA SER A 193 -29.75 -59.95 42.06
C SER A 193 -30.88 -60.88 41.59
N HIS A 194 -30.91 -61.27 40.32
CA HIS A 194 -31.94 -62.12 39.73
C HIS A 194 -31.38 -63.48 39.26
N SER A 195 -30.97 -64.31 40.21
CA SER A 195 -30.36 -65.63 39.93
C SER A 195 -31.36 -66.79 39.71
N GLY A 196 -32.65 -66.49 39.54
CA GLY A 196 -33.74 -67.47 39.40
C GLY A 196 -34.54 -67.30 38.09
N ASP A 197 -35.73 -67.91 38.02
CA ASP A 197 -36.65 -67.66 36.89
C ASP A 197 -37.07 -66.18 36.88
N LEU A 198 -36.81 -65.52 35.75
CA LEU A 198 -37.16 -64.12 35.54
C LEU A 198 -38.68 -63.99 35.40
N SER A 199 -39.26 -62.99 36.07
CA SER A 199 -40.65 -62.61 35.79
C SER A 199 -40.72 -61.86 34.45
N SER A 200 -41.91 -61.76 33.85
CA SER A 200 -42.10 -61.01 32.59
C SER A 200 -41.67 -59.54 32.69
N THR A 201 -41.76 -58.94 33.88
CA THR A 201 -41.30 -57.56 34.13
C THR A 201 -39.76 -57.48 34.16
N ASP A 202 -39.10 -58.50 34.73
CA ASP A 202 -37.64 -58.59 34.80
C ASP A 202 -37.04 -58.78 33.40
N GLU A 203 -37.71 -59.53 32.53
CA GLU A 203 -37.33 -59.70 31.12
C GLU A 203 -37.34 -58.35 30.36
N GLU A 204 -38.34 -57.50 30.60
CA GLU A 204 -38.42 -56.17 29.98
C GLU A 204 -37.31 -55.23 30.48
N GLU A 205 -37.04 -55.23 31.78
CA GLU A 205 -35.96 -54.43 32.37
C GLU A 205 -34.59 -54.88 31.86
N TRP A 206 -34.35 -56.18 31.82
CA TRP A 206 -33.12 -56.75 31.25
C TRP A 206 -32.94 -56.37 29.78
N ALA A 207 -34.00 -56.45 28.97
CA ALA A 207 -33.95 -56.06 27.57
C ALA A 207 -33.60 -54.57 27.40
N ARG A 208 -34.13 -53.69 28.27
CA ARG A 208 -33.79 -52.26 28.28
C ARG A 208 -32.32 -52.02 28.66
N LEU A 209 -31.81 -52.71 29.69
CA LEU A 209 -30.40 -52.61 30.08
C LEU A 209 -29.49 -53.09 28.95
N ARG A 210 -29.85 -54.20 28.30
CA ARG A 210 -29.10 -54.74 27.16
C ARG A 210 -29.05 -53.77 25.99
N LEU A 211 -30.17 -53.14 25.65
CA LEU A 211 -30.22 -52.10 24.61
C LEU A 211 -29.33 -50.89 24.98
N THR A 212 -29.31 -50.50 26.25
CA THR A 212 -28.49 -49.38 26.73
C THR A 212 -27.00 -49.67 26.58
N LEU A 213 -26.57 -50.90 26.91
CA LEU A 213 -25.19 -51.35 26.70
C LEU A 213 -24.83 -51.37 25.20
N ASP A 214 -25.72 -51.89 24.35
CA ASP A 214 -25.49 -51.94 22.91
C ASP A 214 -25.30 -50.54 22.32
N LEU A 215 -26.18 -49.60 22.68
CA LEU A 215 -26.07 -48.20 22.26
C LEU A 215 -24.77 -47.54 22.75
N ALA A 216 -24.36 -47.83 23.99
CA ALA A 216 -23.12 -47.31 24.54
C ALA A 216 -21.89 -47.82 23.77
N ASN A 217 -21.87 -49.11 23.43
CA ASN A 217 -20.79 -49.71 22.64
C ASN A 217 -20.74 -49.16 21.21
N VAL A 218 -21.90 -49.00 20.55
CA VAL A 218 -21.98 -48.38 19.23
C VAL A 218 -21.42 -46.95 19.27
N ARG A 219 -21.74 -46.18 20.32
CA ARG A 219 -21.23 -44.81 20.47
C ARG A 219 -19.71 -44.77 20.65
N VAL A 220 -19.15 -45.70 21.42
CA VAL A 220 -17.69 -45.83 21.58
C VAL A 220 -17.03 -46.15 20.24
N MET A 221 -17.58 -47.09 19.47
CA MET A 221 -17.05 -47.47 18.16
C MET A 221 -17.11 -46.30 17.16
N ASP A 222 -18.23 -45.56 17.12
CA ASP A 222 -18.39 -44.37 16.28
C ASP A 222 -17.33 -43.30 16.61
N LEU A 223 -17.13 -42.99 17.90
CA LEU A 223 -16.14 -42.01 18.33
C LEU A 223 -14.71 -42.43 17.98
N ARG A 224 -14.36 -43.71 18.15
CA ARG A 224 -13.05 -44.23 17.72
C ARG A 224 -12.83 -44.05 16.22
N ASN A 225 -13.82 -44.43 15.40
CA ASN A 225 -13.75 -44.24 13.96
C ASN A 225 -13.59 -42.77 13.57
N ARG A 226 -14.27 -41.85 14.25
CA ARG A 226 -14.16 -40.40 14.01
C ARG A 226 -12.79 -39.85 14.41
N ILE A 227 -12.19 -40.36 15.49
CA ILE A 227 -10.82 -40.03 15.90
C ILE A 227 -9.83 -40.49 14.83
N ASP A 228 -9.93 -41.73 14.37
CA ASP A 228 -9.04 -42.29 13.35
C ASP A 228 -9.15 -41.50 12.03
N GLN A 229 -10.36 -41.16 11.61
CA GLN A 229 -10.58 -40.31 10.42
C GLN A 229 -10.00 -38.91 10.60
N ALA A 230 -10.20 -38.28 11.76
CA ALA A 230 -9.66 -36.95 12.06
C ALA A 230 -8.13 -36.95 12.08
N ALA A 231 -7.50 -38.03 12.57
CA ALA A 231 -6.05 -38.20 12.58
C ALA A 231 -5.44 -38.30 11.16
N LEU A 232 -6.20 -38.83 10.19
CA LEU A 232 -5.75 -38.97 8.80
C LEU A 232 -5.94 -37.69 7.97
N ALA A 233 -6.83 -36.78 8.37
CA ALA A 233 -7.15 -35.55 7.65
C ALA A 233 -5.92 -34.67 7.29
N PRO A 234 -4.98 -34.37 8.21
CA PRO A 234 -3.81 -33.53 7.88
C PRO A 234 -2.84 -34.20 6.89
N ALA A 235 -2.69 -35.53 6.94
CA ALA A 235 -1.83 -36.26 6.00
C ALA A 235 -2.37 -36.21 4.56
N ILE A 236 -3.70 -36.22 4.41
CA ILE A 236 -4.37 -36.06 3.12
C ILE A 236 -4.19 -34.62 2.61
N LEU A 237 -4.30 -33.62 3.49
CA LEU A 237 -4.16 -32.21 3.13
C LEU A 237 -2.74 -31.90 2.63
N ASP A 238 -1.71 -32.42 3.32
CA ASP A 238 -0.29 -32.26 2.97
C ASP A 238 0.05 -32.89 1.60
N MET A 239 -0.46 -34.09 1.31
CA MET A 239 -0.25 -34.75 0.01
C MET A 239 -0.97 -34.06 -1.15
N SER A 240 -2.05 -33.34 -0.89
CA SER A 240 -2.95 -32.85 -1.94
C SER A 240 -2.53 -31.51 -2.55
N GLY A 241 -1.73 -30.69 -1.86
CA GLY A 241 -1.33 -29.35 -2.34
C GLY A 241 -2.51 -28.41 -2.66
N LEU A 242 -3.73 -28.73 -2.19
CA LEU A 242 -4.99 -28.19 -2.70
C LEU A 242 -5.34 -26.76 -2.24
N GLU A 243 -4.57 -26.14 -1.34
CA GLU A 243 -4.93 -24.79 -0.83
C GLU A 243 -4.28 -23.64 -1.60
N PHE A 244 -3.04 -23.80 -2.07
CA PHE A 244 -2.30 -22.76 -2.78
C PHE A 244 -1.47 -23.38 -3.89
N GLN A 245 -1.86 -23.12 -5.13
CA GLN A 245 -1.04 -23.47 -6.28
C GLN A 245 -0.34 -22.21 -6.76
N VAL A 246 0.99 -22.17 -6.64
CA VAL A 246 1.79 -21.11 -7.24
C VAL A 246 1.71 -21.30 -8.76
N VAL A 247 1.12 -20.32 -9.45
CA VAL A 247 0.96 -20.36 -10.92
C VAL A 247 2.22 -19.86 -11.58
N ASP A 248 2.78 -18.77 -11.05
CA ASP A 248 4.05 -18.23 -11.49
C ASP A 248 4.93 -17.89 -10.29
N GLU A 249 6.11 -18.50 -10.28
CA GLU A 249 7.09 -18.33 -9.22
C GLU A 249 7.84 -17.00 -9.44
N PRO A 250 8.13 -16.23 -8.38
CA PRO A 250 8.77 -14.92 -8.52
C PRO A 250 10.12 -15.05 -9.23
N ARG A 251 10.26 -14.31 -10.34
CA ARG A 251 11.49 -14.28 -11.15
C ARG A 251 12.32 -13.04 -10.82
N GLU A 252 13.62 -13.16 -11.04
CA GLU A 252 14.52 -12.01 -11.04
C GLU A 252 14.27 -11.20 -12.32
N GLU A 253 13.68 -10.03 -12.17
CA GLU A 253 13.39 -9.16 -13.30
C GLU A 253 14.63 -8.32 -13.64
N GLY A 254 15.14 -8.49 -14.86
CA GLY A 254 16.37 -7.84 -15.32
C GLY A 254 16.22 -6.35 -15.68
N ALA A 255 15.02 -5.77 -15.51
CA ALA A 255 14.74 -4.36 -15.80
C ALA A 255 13.98 -3.71 -14.63
N PRO A 256 14.33 -2.48 -14.23
CA PRO A 256 13.67 -1.78 -13.14
C PRO A 256 12.27 -1.27 -13.55
N HIS A 257 11.25 -1.58 -12.76
CA HIS A 257 9.85 -1.22 -13.03
C HIS A 257 9.02 -0.87 -11.78
N GLY A 258 9.60 -0.93 -10.58
CA GLY A 258 8.88 -0.69 -9.31
C GLY A 258 8.77 0.79 -8.89
N GLY A 259 9.65 1.65 -9.39
CA GLY A 259 9.86 3.01 -8.87
C GLY A 259 8.97 4.13 -9.44
N THR A 260 7.97 3.82 -10.27
CA THR A 260 7.20 4.87 -11.00
C THR A 260 6.45 5.83 -10.08
N ARG A 261 5.77 5.32 -9.05
CA ARG A 261 5.03 6.15 -8.08
C ARG A 261 5.93 7.03 -7.20
N PRO A 262 6.96 6.50 -6.51
CA PRO A 262 7.85 7.35 -5.70
C PRO A 262 8.59 8.37 -6.57
N ALA A 263 9.07 7.99 -7.75
CA ALA A 263 9.69 8.91 -8.71
C ALA A 263 8.76 10.07 -9.10
N LEU A 264 7.48 9.80 -9.37
CA LEU A 264 6.50 10.83 -9.71
C LEU A 264 6.22 11.77 -8.54
N THR A 265 6.15 11.25 -7.31
CA THR A 265 5.95 12.08 -6.12
C THR A 265 7.15 12.99 -5.86
N LEU A 266 8.37 12.48 -6.01
CA LEU A 266 9.59 13.26 -5.82
C LEU A 266 9.70 14.39 -6.86
N ALA A 267 9.42 14.07 -8.13
CA ALA A 267 9.36 15.05 -9.20
C ALA A 267 8.26 16.10 -8.96
N GLY A 268 7.08 15.67 -8.51
CA GLY A 268 5.95 16.55 -8.20
C GLY A 268 6.24 17.51 -7.04
N VAL A 269 6.83 17.02 -5.94
CA VAL A 269 7.21 17.84 -4.79
C VAL A 269 8.26 18.87 -5.17
N ALA A 270 9.27 18.47 -5.95
CA ALA A 270 10.28 19.41 -6.46
C ALA A 270 9.65 20.51 -7.34
N PHE A 271 8.63 20.17 -8.13
CA PHE A 271 7.93 21.14 -8.96
C PHE A 271 7.17 22.19 -8.14
N ILE A 272 6.43 21.74 -7.11
CA ILE A 272 5.66 22.60 -6.20
C ILE A 272 6.61 23.47 -5.36
N ALA A 273 7.67 22.87 -4.80
CA ALA A 273 8.66 23.58 -4.00
C ALA A 273 9.37 24.67 -4.83
N GLY A 274 9.72 24.37 -6.10
CA GLY A 274 10.30 25.34 -7.02
C GLY A 274 9.38 26.53 -7.29
N LEU A 275 8.08 26.28 -7.51
CA LEU A 275 7.08 27.34 -7.69
C LEU A 275 6.90 28.20 -6.44
N ALA A 276 6.81 27.58 -5.27
CA ALA A 276 6.67 28.29 -4.00
C ALA A 276 7.89 29.18 -3.70
N LEU A 277 9.10 28.67 -3.95
CA LEU A 277 10.35 29.41 -3.74
C LEU A 277 10.50 30.56 -4.74
N ALA A 278 10.08 30.37 -6.00
CA ALA A 278 10.02 31.44 -6.99
C ALA A 278 9.03 32.55 -6.58
N ALA A 279 7.84 32.20 -6.06
CA ALA A 279 6.87 33.16 -5.57
C ALA A 279 7.40 33.94 -4.36
N LEU A 280 8.10 33.27 -3.44
CA LEU A 280 8.71 33.87 -2.26
C LEU A 280 9.84 34.85 -2.64
N LEU A 281 10.70 34.49 -3.60
CA LEU A 281 11.73 35.38 -4.11
C LEU A 281 11.16 36.65 -4.76
N VAL A 282 10.06 36.52 -5.50
CA VAL A 282 9.36 37.69 -6.07
C VAL A 282 8.77 38.57 -4.97
N ALA A 283 8.15 37.98 -3.94
CA ALA A 283 7.57 38.72 -2.82
C ALA A 283 8.65 39.47 -2.00
N ILE A 284 9.76 38.82 -1.68
CA ILE A 284 10.89 39.44 -0.98
C ILE A 284 11.50 40.55 -1.84
N GLY A 285 11.73 40.29 -3.13
CA GLY A 285 12.25 41.28 -4.07
C GLY A 285 11.37 42.52 -4.18
N THR A 286 10.04 42.38 -4.11
CA THR A 286 9.14 43.54 -4.08
C THR A 286 9.22 44.34 -2.78
N VAL A 287 9.23 43.66 -1.62
CA VAL A 287 9.28 44.34 -0.31
C VAL A 287 10.62 45.08 -0.12
N LEU A 288 11.73 44.48 -0.57
CA LEU A 288 13.06 45.09 -0.46
C LEU A 288 13.19 46.34 -1.36
N VAL A 289 12.66 46.29 -2.58
CA VAL A 289 12.68 47.45 -3.49
C VAL A 289 11.80 48.57 -2.97
N ASP A 290 10.64 48.25 -2.37
CA ASP A 290 9.77 49.26 -1.74
C ASP A 290 10.41 49.89 -0.48
N HIS A 291 11.25 49.15 0.25
CA HIS A 291 11.99 49.68 1.40
C HIS A 291 13.18 50.56 1.01
N VAL A 292 13.92 50.21 -0.04
CA VAL A 292 15.12 50.95 -0.49
C VAL A 292 14.77 52.15 -1.40
N ALA A 293 13.58 52.16 -2.01
CA ALA A 293 13.09 53.29 -2.81
C ALA A 293 11.96 54.08 -2.11
N GLY A 294 11.85 53.95 -0.79
CA GLY A 294 10.85 54.67 0.00
C GLY A 294 11.09 56.18 0.00
N PRO A 295 10.03 57.00 0.11
CA PRO A 295 10.15 58.47 0.13
C PRO A 295 11.03 59.01 1.28
N ALA A 296 11.32 58.19 2.29
CA ALA A 296 12.23 58.52 3.38
C ALA A 296 13.71 58.62 2.94
N ASP A 297 14.15 57.88 1.91
CA ASP A 297 15.53 57.98 1.39
C ASP A 297 15.74 59.22 0.51
N LEU A 298 14.66 59.76 -0.06
CA LEU A 298 14.68 61.06 -0.75
C LEU A 298 14.87 62.23 0.23
N VAL A 299 14.58 62.05 1.53
CA VAL A 299 14.77 63.07 2.57
C VAL A 299 16.22 63.08 3.09
N ARG A 300 16.96 61.97 2.95
CA ARG A 300 18.38 61.88 3.35
C ARG A 300 19.36 62.40 2.29
N LEU A 301 18.93 62.48 1.03
CA LEU A 301 19.60 63.30 0.02
C LEU A 301 19.15 64.74 0.25
N GLY A 302 19.93 65.49 1.04
CA GLY A 302 19.70 66.91 1.38
C GLY A 302 19.40 67.79 0.16
N PRO A 303 19.01 69.07 0.36
CA PRO A 303 18.20 69.88 -0.55
C PRO A 303 18.81 69.97 -1.95
N ALA A 304 18.52 68.98 -2.79
CA ALA A 304 18.89 69.00 -4.18
C ALA A 304 17.97 70.02 -4.84
N ARG A 305 18.54 71.19 -5.16
CA ARG A 305 17.89 72.15 -6.06
C ARG A 305 17.44 71.37 -7.29
N LEU A 306 16.14 71.44 -7.55
CA LEU A 306 15.48 70.89 -8.72
C LEU A 306 16.10 71.53 -9.98
N PHE A 307 17.17 70.95 -10.52
CA PHE A 307 17.91 71.55 -11.63
C PHE A 307 17.29 71.27 -13.00
N ALA A 308 16.39 70.28 -13.11
CA ALA A 308 15.54 70.11 -14.27
C ALA A 308 14.36 69.19 -13.95
N THR A 309 13.16 69.59 -14.35
CA THR A 309 12.04 68.66 -14.50
C THR A 309 12.08 68.12 -15.93
N VAL A 310 12.36 66.83 -16.08
CA VAL A 310 12.16 66.16 -17.37
C VAL A 310 10.65 65.96 -17.52
N PRO A 311 9.98 66.60 -18.49
CA PRO A 311 8.57 66.38 -18.69
C PRO A 311 8.37 64.92 -19.06
N ARG A 312 7.50 64.22 -18.30
CA ARG A 312 7.02 62.91 -18.71
C ARG A 312 6.18 63.13 -19.97
N VAL A 313 6.79 62.91 -21.12
CA VAL A 313 6.06 62.77 -22.38
C VAL A 313 5.14 61.57 -22.18
N GLY A 314 3.83 61.83 -22.11
CA GLY A 314 2.83 60.79 -22.08
C GLY A 314 3.11 59.85 -23.25
N ARG A 315 3.31 58.57 -22.95
CA ARG A 315 3.49 57.53 -23.96
C ARG A 315 2.14 57.38 -24.66
N ALA A 316 1.87 58.26 -25.62
CA ALA A 316 0.78 58.09 -26.56
C ALA A 316 1.09 56.81 -27.32
N GLY A 317 0.19 55.83 -27.22
CA GLY A 317 0.24 54.63 -28.04
C GLY A 317 0.22 55.07 -29.50
N GLY A 318 1.34 54.88 -30.19
CA GLY A 318 1.53 55.38 -31.54
C GLY A 318 2.69 54.66 -32.20
N THR A 319 2.35 53.90 -33.22
CA THR A 319 3.15 53.02 -34.06
C THR A 319 4.46 53.67 -34.52
N SER A 320 5.53 52.87 -34.55
CA SER A 320 6.83 53.22 -35.11
C SER A 320 6.70 53.81 -36.52
N ARG A 321 6.90 55.13 -36.67
CA ARG A 321 7.33 55.77 -37.91
C ARG A 321 7.97 57.14 -37.64
N ASP A 322 9.21 57.25 -38.09
CA ASP A 322 9.96 58.46 -38.43
C ASP A 322 10.25 59.54 -37.38
N LEU A 323 11.09 59.18 -36.41
CA LEU A 323 11.87 60.14 -35.61
C LEU A 323 12.87 60.97 -36.44
N ARG A 324 13.26 60.52 -37.64
CA ARG A 324 14.21 61.25 -38.52
C ARG A 324 13.59 62.50 -39.16
N ALA A 325 12.30 62.47 -39.48
CA ALA A 325 11.62 63.61 -40.10
C ALA A 325 11.42 64.79 -39.13
N MET A 326 11.17 64.49 -37.84
CA MET A 326 10.99 65.52 -36.82
C MET A 326 12.30 66.21 -36.42
N LEU A 327 13.45 65.52 -36.48
CA LEU A 327 14.76 66.12 -36.22
C LEU A 327 15.23 67.05 -37.37
N ALA A 328 14.83 66.78 -38.61
CA ALA A 328 15.18 67.62 -39.76
C ALA A 328 14.43 68.97 -39.77
N ALA A 329 13.20 69.02 -39.26
CA ALA A 329 12.40 70.24 -39.21
C ALA A 329 12.88 71.26 -38.17
N VAL A 330 13.60 70.80 -37.13
CA VAL A 330 14.15 71.67 -36.07
C VAL A 330 15.54 72.22 -36.43
N ALA A 331 16.28 71.55 -37.33
CA ALA A 331 17.66 71.91 -37.66
C ALA A 331 17.81 73.00 -38.74
N PHE A 332 16.76 73.33 -39.51
CA PHE A 332 16.86 74.25 -40.66
C PHE A 332 15.91 75.46 -40.62
N ALA A 333 15.37 75.79 -39.45
CA ALA A 333 14.52 76.97 -39.26
C ALA A 333 15.30 78.15 -38.67
N ASP A 334 16.36 78.61 -39.35
CA ASP A 334 16.86 79.99 -39.19
C ASP A 334 17.82 80.35 -40.34
N GLY A 335 17.39 81.29 -41.21
CA GLY A 335 18.20 81.83 -42.31
C GLY A 335 17.41 82.29 -43.53
N ARG A 336 16.63 83.38 -43.41
CA ARG A 336 16.22 84.26 -44.54
C ARG A 336 17.46 85.05 -45.03
N PRO A 337 17.57 85.51 -46.31
CA PRO A 337 16.63 86.47 -46.92
C PRO A 337 16.41 86.43 -48.46
N ASP A 338 15.33 87.11 -48.87
CA ASP A 338 15.09 88.02 -50.01
C ASP A 338 15.38 87.68 -51.48
N ALA A 339 14.36 88.06 -52.30
CA ALA A 339 14.45 88.70 -53.63
C ALA A 339 14.96 87.81 -54.81
N GLU A 340 14.47 87.88 -56.05
CA GLU A 340 13.44 88.62 -56.76
C GLU A 340 13.33 88.00 -58.18
N ALA A 341 12.21 88.27 -58.86
CA ALA A 341 12.16 88.58 -60.29
C ALA A 341 12.35 87.50 -61.40
N THR A 342 11.19 87.13 -61.97
CA THR A 342 10.78 87.30 -63.39
C THR A 342 11.13 86.31 -64.52
N LYS A 343 10.11 86.18 -65.40
CA LYS A 343 9.99 85.69 -66.79
C LYS A 343 9.83 84.19 -67.00
N THR A 344 8.63 83.77 -67.40
CA THR A 344 8.04 83.90 -68.76
C THR A 344 6.53 83.98 -68.68
#